data_AF-X1ID08-F1
#
_entry.id   AF-X1ID08-F1
#
_cell.length_a   1.000
_cell.length_b   1.000
_cell.length_c   1.000
_cell.angle_alpha   90.00
_cell.angle_beta   90.00
_cell.angle_gamma   90.00
#
_symmetry.space_group_name_H-M   'P 1'
#
loop_
_entity.id
_entity.type
_entity.pdbx_description
1 polymer ?
#
loop_
_entity_poly.entity_id
_entity_poly.type
_entity_poly.pdbx_seq_one_letter_code
_entity_poly.pdbx_strand_id
1 'polypeptide(L)' 'MNSGIYTKSGLMVGLGESFGEVVEVMKDLREVGCDILTVGQYLRPSAKHLEVKEFVEPWKFKKYET' A
#
# COMPACT_ATOMS: atom_id res chain seq x y z
N MET A 1 -19.80 14.07 -6.33
CA MET A 1 -18.99 14.88 -7.26
C MET A 1 -18.14 13.91 -8.05
N ASN A 2 -18.31 13.83 -9.38
CA ASN A 2 -17.41 13.05 -10.22
C ASN A 2 -16.82 14.04 -11.23
N SER A 3 -15.61 14.54 -10.94
CA SER A 3 -14.93 15.55 -11.74
C SER A 3 -14.35 14.99 -13.05
N GLY A 4 -14.57 13.70 -13.34
CA GLY A 4 -13.92 12.99 -14.44
C GLY A 4 -12.42 12.82 -14.25
N ILE A 5 -11.88 13.19 -13.08
CA ILE A 5 -10.46 13.09 -12.76
C ILE A 5 -10.25 11.81 -11.96
N TYR A 6 -9.41 10.92 -12.47
CA TYR A 6 -8.98 9.73 -11.74
C TYR A 6 -8.10 10.11 -10.55
N THR A 7 -8.39 9.52 -9.40
CA THR A 7 -7.65 9.68 -8.16
C THR A 7 -6.75 8.47 -7.91
N LYS A 8 -5.56 8.72 -7.36
CA LYS A 8 -4.56 7.67 -7.10
C LYS A 8 -3.96 7.80 -5.71
N SER A 9 -3.74 6.66 -5.07
CA SER A 9 -2.96 6.55 -3.83
C SER A 9 -1.88 5.47 -3.95
N GLY A 10 -0.96 5.44 -2.98
CA GLY A 10 0.13 4.48 -2.91
C GLY A 10 0.44 4.07 -1.48
N LEU A 11 0.71 2.78 -1.29
CA LEU A 11 1.06 2.18 -0.01
C LEU A 11 2.42 1.48 -0.10
N MET A 12 3.29 1.73 0.88
CA MET A 12 4.55 1.01 1.02
C MET A 12 4.44 -0.02 2.14
N VAL A 13 4.78 -1.27 1.84
CA VAL A 13 4.76 -2.42 2.76
C VAL A 13 6.18 -2.85 3.15
N GLY A 14 6.32 -3.54 4.27
CA GLY A 14 7.60 -3.96 4.85
C GLY A 14 8.08 -3.08 6.01
N LEU A 15 7.19 -2.27 6.60
CA LEU A 15 7.46 -1.39 7.74
C LEU A 15 6.94 -1.94 9.08
N GLY A 16 6.29 -3.10 9.06
CA GLY A 16 5.82 -3.84 10.25
C GLY A 16 4.30 -3.96 10.32
N GLU A 17 3.59 -3.48 9.30
CA GLU A 17 2.16 -3.65 9.14
C GLU A 17 1.75 -5.12 8.96
N SER A 18 0.56 -5.46 9.45
CA SER A 18 -0.09 -6.73 9.18
C SER A 18 -0.89 -6.68 7.88
N PHE A 19 -1.16 -7.86 7.29
CA PHE A 19 -2.01 -7.97 6.10
C PHE A 19 -3.42 -7.39 6.34
N GLY A 20 -3.97 -7.53 7.55
CA GLY A 20 -5.29 -7.01 7.91
C GLY A 20 -5.34 -5.48 7.86
N GLU A 21 -4.33 -4.82 8.42
CA GLU A 21 -4.21 -3.35 8.39
C GLU A 21 -4.07 -2.82 6.96
N VAL A 22 -3.31 -3.52 6.10
CA VAL A 22 -3.21 -3.15 4.68
C VAL A 22 -4.58 -3.23 3.98
N VAL A 23 -5.33 -4.30 4.22
CA VAL A 23 -6.66 -4.49 3.64
C VAL A 23 -7.66 -3.46 4.17
N GLU A 24 -7.55 -3.05 5.43
CA GLU A 24 -8.37 -1.99 6.02
C GLU A 24 -8.14 -0.66 5.29
N VAL A 25 -6.88 -0.26 5.12
CA VAL A 25 -6.52 0.96 4.36
C VAL A 25 -7.01 0.88 2.90
N MET A 26 -6.95 -0.29 2.26
CA MET A 26 -7.50 -0.48 0.91
C MET A 26 -9.00 -0.19 0.86
N LYS A 27 -9.75 -0.63 1.89
CA LYS A 27 -11.19 -0.36 2.00
C LYS A 27 -11.47 1.12 2.25
N ASP A 28 -10.74 1.76 3.15
CA ASP A 28 -10.89 3.19 3.45
C ASP A 28 -10.67 4.04 2.19
N LEU A 29 -9.62 3.72 1.42
CA LEU A 29 -9.34 4.39 0.14
C LEU A 29 -10.46 4.17 -0.87
N ARG A 30 -11.07 2.98 -0.91
CA ARG A 30 -12.22 2.70 -1.77
C ARG A 30 -13.46 3.46 -1.34
N GLU A 31 -13.71 3.61 -0.04
CA GLU A 31 -14.85 4.35 0.53
C GLU A 31 -14.81 5.83 0.18
N VAL A 32 -13.62 6.44 0.16
CA VAL A 32 -13.44 7.84 -0.26
C VAL A 32 -13.38 8.03 -1.78
N GLY A 33 -13.55 6.96 -2.56
CA GLY A 33 -13.62 7.01 -4.02
C GLY A 33 -12.26 7.02 -4.72
N CYS A 34 -11.21 6.45 -4.13
CA CYS A 34 -9.93 6.27 -4.81
C CYS A 34 -10.06 5.30 -5.99
N ASP A 35 -9.56 5.69 -7.17
CA ASP A 35 -9.68 4.90 -8.39
C ASP A 35 -8.50 3.95 -8.61
N ILE A 36 -7.29 4.36 -8.24
CA ILE A 36 -6.05 3.63 -8.50
C ILE A 36 -5.25 3.50 -7.20
N LEU A 37 -4.82 2.28 -6.89
CA LEU A 37 -3.92 2.00 -5.78
C LEU A 37 -2.68 1.28 -6.26
N THR A 38 -1.51 1.67 -5.75
CA THR A 38 -0.27 0.90 -5.90
C THR A 38 0.22 0.44 -4.53
N VAL A 39 0.58 -0.84 -4.42
CA VAL A 39 1.22 -1.39 -3.22
C VAL A 39 2.63 -1.86 -3.59
N GLY A 40 3.65 -1.37 -2.88
CA GLY A 40 5.05 -1.64 -3.21
C GLY A 40 5.93 -1.83 -1.99
N GLN A 41 7.10 -2.44 -2.17
CA GLN A 41 8.07 -2.64 -1.09
C GLN A 41 8.69 -1.33 -0.63
N TYR A 42 8.75 -1.11 0.68
CA TYR A 42 9.57 -0.09 1.29
C TYR A 42 11.05 -0.44 1.15
N LEU A 43 11.82 0.44 0.50
CA LEU A 43 13.27 0.33 0.42
C LEU A 43 13.88 1.48 1.22
N ARG A 44 14.62 1.13 2.28
CA ARG A 44 15.30 2.09 3.14
C ARG A 44 16.36 2.87 2.33
N PRO A 45 16.24 4.21 2.17
CA PRO A 45 17.19 4.97 1.35
C PRO A 45 18.58 5.10 2.00
N SER A 46 18.64 5.15 3.34
CA SER A 46 19.90 5.25 4.10
C SER A 46 19.69 4.82 5.56
N ALA A 47 20.79 4.65 6.29
CA ALA A 47 20.78 4.26 7.71
C ALA A 47 20.02 5.23 8.64
N LYS A 48 19.71 6.46 8.20
CA LYS A 48 18.95 7.42 9.01
C LYS A 48 17.43 7.23 8.93
N HIS A 49 16.95 6.42 7.98
CA HIS A 49 15.52 6.15 7.79
C HIS A 49 15.09 4.90 8.54
N LEU A 50 13.77 4.71 8.66
CA LEU A 50 13.17 3.54 9.27
C LEU A 50 13.77 2.25 8.72
N GLU A 51 13.98 1.28 9.60
CA GLU A 51 14.50 -0.02 9.20
C GLU A 51 13.40 -0.80 8.49
N VAL A 52 13.79 -1.50 7.42
CA VAL A 52 12.90 -2.47 6.77
C VAL A 52 12.62 -3.58 7.78
N LYS A 53 11.35 -3.78 8.14
CA LYS A 53 10.94 -4.85 9.06
C LYS A 53 10.83 -6.18 8.34
N GLU A 54 10.34 -6.16 7.10
CA GLU A 54 10.20 -7.36 6.27
C GLU A 54 10.42 -6.99 4.79
N PHE A 55 11.17 -7.84 4.09
CA PHE A 55 11.11 -7.88 2.63
C PHE A 55 9.95 -8.79 2.24
N VAL A 56 8.86 -8.17 1.80
CA VAL A 56 7.61 -8.87 1.52
C VAL A 56 7.82 -9.80 0.32
N GLU A 57 7.49 -11.08 0.51
CA GLU A 57 7.60 -12.07 -0.53
C GLU A 57 6.72 -11.72 -1.76
N PRO A 58 7.21 -11.90 -3.01
CA PRO A 58 6.47 -11.53 -4.22
C PRO A 58 5.04 -12.08 -4.30
N TRP A 59 4.81 -13.29 -3.80
CA TRP A 59 3.49 -13.93 -3.82
C TRP A 59 2.47 -13.27 -2.88
N LYS A 60 2.91 -12.56 -1.83
CA LYS A 60 2.01 -11.82 -0.93
C LYS A 60 1.38 -10.63 -1.65
N PHE A 61 2.08 -9.99 -2.58
CA PHE A 61 1.54 -8.89 -3.38
C PHE A 61 0.32 -9.30 -4.22
N LYS A 62 0.32 -10.55 -4.73
CA LYS A 62 -0.83 -11.10 -5.47
C LYS A 62 -2.11 -11.15 -4.64
N LYS A 63 -2.02 -11.17 -3.31
CA LYS A 63 -3.19 -11.13 -2.42
C LYS A 63 -3.84 -9.76 -2.33
N TYR A 64 -3.15 -8.70 -2.75
CA TYR A 64 -3.69 -7.34 -2.80
C TYR A 64 -4.39 -7.02 -4.13
N GLU A 65 -4.27 -7.90 -5.13
CA GLU A 65 -4.87 -7.72 -6.47
C GLU A 65 -6.32 -8.22 -6.56
N THR A 66 -6.81 -8.92 -5.53
CA THR A 66 -8.15 -9.52 -5.43
C THR A 66 -9.07 -8.73 -4.53
#